data_AF-A0A1L9RUJ8-F1
#
_entry.id   AF-A0A1L9RUJ8-F1
#
_cell.length_a   1.000
_cell.length_b   1.000
_cell.length_c   1.000
_cell.angle_alpha   90.00
_cell.angle_beta   90.00
_cell.angle_gamma   90.00
#
_symmetry.space_group_name_H-M   'P 1'
#
loop_
_entity.id
_entity.type
_entity.pdbx_description
1 polymer ?
#
loop_
_entity_poly.entity_id
_entity_poly.type
_entity_poly.pdbx_seq_one_letter_code
_entity_poly.pdbx_strand_id
1 'polypeptide(L)'
;MANLADFVDFSQKSLQVSALSIAFNPIFWNIVARAEYRKHYLTRIFGSPYNGCYFLAFTIFTLGIARDHVYQLALTDQPYYAPVHQPLLGGALFGFGSILVLSSMWALGVTGTYLGDYFGILMDAPVTGFPFNVTGSPMYWGSTLNFLGVALYQGKVAGILLTAQVFVLYWFALRWEDPFTAEIYAKRDRERSKMQ
;
A
#
# COMPACT_ATOMS: atom_id res chain seq x y z
N MET A 1 16.76 8.73 33.16
CA MET A 1 16.68 9.07 31.72
C MET A 1 15.44 8.38 31.19
N ALA A 2 14.57 9.07 30.46
CA ALA A 2 13.42 8.42 29.83
C ALA A 2 13.91 7.50 28.70
N ASN A 3 13.40 6.28 28.64
CA ASN A 3 13.68 5.34 27.56
C ASN A 3 12.65 5.52 26.44
N LEU A 4 13.02 5.21 25.20
CA LEU A 4 12.10 5.32 24.05
C LEU A 4 10.83 4.46 24.22
N ALA A 5 10.95 3.35 24.95
CA ALA A 5 9.84 2.46 25.31
C ALA A 5 8.78 3.14 26.20
N ASP A 6 9.15 4.18 26.96
CA ASP A 6 8.21 4.91 27.82
C ASP A 6 7.20 5.75 26.99
N PHE A 7 7.48 5.93 25.70
CA PHE A 7 6.64 6.67 24.76
C PHE A 7 5.86 5.75 23.80
N VAL A 8 5.75 4.47 24.15
CA VAL A 8 4.95 3.48 23.43
C VAL A 8 4.15 2.67 24.43
N ASP A 9 2.84 2.90 24.46
CA ASP A 9 1.92 2.15 25.30
C ASP A 9 1.37 0.94 24.54
N PHE A 10 2.03 -0.21 24.72
CA PHE A 10 1.64 -1.49 24.09
C PHE A 10 0.34 -2.10 24.65
N SER A 11 -0.16 -1.59 25.78
CA SER A 11 -1.40 -2.08 26.39
C SER A 11 -2.65 -1.59 25.63
N GLN A 12 -2.51 -0.54 24.82
CA GLN A 12 -3.63 0.04 24.10
C GLN A 12 -4.12 -0.83 22.97
N LYS A 13 -5.41 -1.13 23.01
CA LYS A 13 -6.08 -1.89 21.95
C LYS A 13 -6.03 -1.17 20.61
N SER A 14 -6.11 0.17 20.58
CA SER A 14 -6.02 0.95 19.34
C SER A 14 -4.71 0.72 18.61
N LEU A 15 -3.57 0.68 19.32
CA LEU A 15 -2.26 0.34 18.75
C LEU A 15 -2.25 -1.07 18.14
N GLN A 16 -2.77 -2.06 18.86
CA GLN A 16 -2.83 -3.45 18.38
C GLN A 16 -3.72 -3.59 17.15
N VAL A 17 -4.91 -2.97 17.16
CA VAL A 17 -5.85 -2.98 16.03
C VAL A 17 -5.24 -2.25 14.83
N SER A 18 -4.51 -1.16 15.03
CA SER A 18 -3.79 -0.47 13.96
C SER A 18 -2.72 -1.36 13.34
N ALA A 19 -1.88 -1.99 14.15
CA ALA A 19 -0.85 -2.92 13.66
C ALA A 19 -1.45 -4.10 12.88
N LEU A 20 -2.56 -4.67 13.36
CA LEU A 20 -3.27 -5.74 12.67
C LEU A 20 -3.90 -5.27 11.36
N SER A 21 -4.54 -4.10 11.34
CA SER A 21 -5.13 -3.53 10.14
C SER A 21 -4.08 -3.19 9.08
N ILE A 22 -2.93 -2.64 9.50
CA ILE A 22 -1.77 -2.39 8.63
C ILE A 22 -1.26 -3.69 8.01
N ALA A 23 -1.16 -4.78 8.76
CA ALA A 23 -0.75 -6.08 8.25
C ALA A 23 -1.81 -6.74 7.35
N PHE A 24 -3.08 -6.64 7.74
CA PHE A 24 -4.18 -7.27 7.03
C PHE A 24 -4.27 -6.80 5.58
N ASN A 25 -4.17 -5.50 5.36
CA ASN A 25 -4.29 -4.87 4.05
C ASN A 25 -3.41 -5.56 2.97
N PRO A 26 -2.07 -5.57 3.07
CA PRO A 26 -1.20 -6.21 2.08
C PRO A 26 -1.36 -7.71 1.93
N ILE A 27 -1.69 -8.39 3.01
CA ILE A 27 -1.96 -9.83 2.99
C ILE A 27 -3.25 -10.11 2.21
N PHE A 28 -4.30 -9.34 2.48
CA PHE A 28 -5.62 -9.49 1.87
C PHE A 28 -5.53 -9.36 0.35
N TRP A 29 -5.01 -8.24 -0.17
CA TRP A 29 -5.01 -8.04 -1.62
C TRP A 29 -4.10 -9.01 -2.35
N ASN A 30 -2.96 -9.41 -1.76
CA ASN A 30 -2.09 -10.43 -2.35
C ASN A 30 -2.79 -11.80 -2.46
N ILE A 31 -3.50 -12.22 -1.41
CA ILE A 31 -4.23 -13.50 -1.41
C ILE A 31 -5.38 -13.45 -2.42
N VAL A 32 -6.19 -12.39 -2.35
CA VAL A 32 -7.36 -12.21 -3.21
C VAL A 32 -6.96 -12.13 -4.69
N ALA A 33 -5.98 -11.30 -5.03
CA ALA A 33 -5.54 -11.16 -6.42
C ALA A 33 -4.98 -12.47 -6.98
N ARG A 34 -4.16 -13.20 -6.21
CA ARG A 34 -3.66 -14.52 -6.65
C ARG A 34 -4.77 -15.56 -6.77
N ALA A 35 -5.75 -15.54 -5.88
CA ALA A 35 -6.93 -16.40 -6.00
C ALA A 35 -7.71 -16.05 -7.26
N GLU A 36 -7.83 -14.76 -7.60
CA GLU A 36 -8.45 -14.29 -8.83
C GLU A 36 -7.68 -14.77 -10.07
N TYR A 37 -6.37 -14.59 -10.11
CA TYR A 37 -5.55 -15.05 -11.24
C TYR A 37 -5.66 -16.55 -11.51
N ARG A 38 -5.81 -17.38 -10.46
CA ARG A 38 -5.89 -18.84 -10.59
C ARG A 38 -7.30 -19.36 -10.83
N LYS A 39 -8.30 -18.74 -10.22
CA LYS A 39 -9.67 -19.28 -10.16
C LYS A 39 -10.71 -18.36 -10.79
N HIS A 40 -10.38 -17.12 -11.14
CA HIS A 40 -11.30 -16.14 -11.72
C HIS A 40 -12.61 -16.00 -10.92
N TYR A 41 -12.52 -16.01 -9.59
CA TYR A 41 -13.69 -16.10 -8.73
C TYR A 41 -14.50 -14.79 -8.73
N LEU A 42 -13.84 -13.63 -8.69
CA LEU A 42 -14.49 -12.32 -8.80
C LEU A 42 -15.02 -12.13 -10.21
N THR A 43 -14.23 -12.48 -11.23
CA THR A 43 -14.71 -12.43 -12.62
C THR A 43 -15.99 -13.25 -12.82
N ARG A 44 -16.09 -14.44 -12.22
CA ARG A 44 -17.31 -15.27 -12.29
C ARG A 44 -18.49 -14.66 -11.53
N ILE A 45 -18.27 -14.08 -10.35
CA ILE A 45 -19.33 -13.47 -9.53
C ILE A 45 -19.88 -12.21 -10.21
N PHE A 46 -19.00 -11.38 -10.77
CA PHE A 46 -19.36 -10.07 -11.33
C PHE A 46 -19.53 -10.08 -12.86
N GLY A 47 -19.40 -11.26 -13.49
CA GLY A 47 -19.63 -11.50 -14.92
C GLY A 47 -18.61 -10.86 -15.87
N SER A 48 -17.62 -10.11 -15.36
CA SER A 48 -16.61 -9.42 -16.17
C SER A 48 -15.33 -9.21 -15.36
N PRO A 49 -14.14 -9.38 -15.96
CA PRO A 49 -12.87 -9.06 -15.31
C PRO A 49 -12.80 -7.60 -14.84
N TYR A 50 -13.34 -6.66 -15.64
CA TYR A 50 -13.37 -5.24 -15.28
C TYR A 50 -14.25 -4.98 -14.06
N ASN A 51 -15.46 -5.55 -14.02
CA ASN A 51 -16.37 -5.37 -12.89
C ASN A 51 -15.79 -5.97 -11.60
N GLY A 52 -15.18 -7.15 -11.70
CA GLY A 52 -14.49 -7.79 -10.59
C GLY A 52 -13.29 -6.96 -10.10
N CYS A 53 -12.49 -6.39 -11.01
CA CYS A 53 -11.37 -5.52 -10.68
C CYS A 53 -11.83 -4.23 -10.01
N TYR A 54 -12.89 -3.57 -10.51
CA TYR A 54 -13.45 -2.37 -9.87
C TYR A 54 -14.04 -2.66 -8.49
N PHE A 55 -14.67 -3.82 -8.30
CA PHE A 55 -15.12 -4.24 -6.97
C PHE A 55 -13.93 -4.44 -6.01
N LEU A 56 -12.87 -5.10 -6.47
CA LEU A 56 -11.66 -5.25 -5.67
C LEU A 56 -11.01 -3.90 -5.36
N ALA A 57 -10.93 -2.99 -6.34
CA ALA A 57 -10.42 -1.64 -6.17
C ALA A 57 -11.18 -0.87 -5.09
N PHE A 58 -12.52 -0.87 -5.17
CA PHE A 58 -13.38 -0.27 -4.15
C PHE A 58 -13.12 -0.85 -2.75
N THR A 59 -12.97 -2.18 -2.67
CA THR A 59 -12.70 -2.88 -1.41
C THR A 59 -11.36 -2.49 -0.82
N ILE A 60 -10.27 -2.55 -1.61
CA ILE A 60 -8.91 -2.20 -1.17
C ILE A 60 -8.86 -0.73 -0.74
N PHE A 61 -9.45 0.17 -1.53
CA PHE A 61 -9.48 1.60 -1.22
C PHE A 61 -10.22 1.87 0.09
N THR A 62 -11.39 1.25 0.30
CA THR A 62 -12.17 1.40 1.53
C THR A 62 -11.42 0.84 2.74
N LEU A 63 -10.78 -0.32 2.60
CA LEU A 63 -9.90 -0.88 3.64
C LEU A 63 -8.70 0.03 3.92
N GLY A 64 -8.19 0.74 2.91
CA GLY A 64 -7.17 1.78 3.07
C GLY A 64 -7.64 2.93 3.94
N ILE A 65 -8.82 3.49 3.67
CA ILE A 65 -9.43 4.55 4.49
C ILE A 65 -9.64 4.08 5.93
N ALA A 66 -10.19 2.88 6.12
CA ALA A 66 -10.42 2.32 7.45
C ALA A 66 -9.10 2.14 8.23
N ARG A 67 -8.06 1.60 7.58
CA ARG A 67 -6.72 1.46 8.18
C ARG A 67 -6.17 2.81 8.60
N ASP A 68 -6.27 3.82 7.73
CA ASP A 68 -5.73 5.14 8.02
C ASP A 68 -6.49 5.81 9.17
N HIS A 69 -7.81 5.62 9.26
CA HIS A 69 -8.60 6.08 10.39
C HIS A 69 -8.18 5.42 11.71
N VAL A 70 -8.03 4.09 11.72
CA VAL A 70 -7.58 3.34 12.90
C VAL A 70 -6.15 3.74 13.30
N TYR A 71 -5.27 4.02 12.33
CA TYR A 71 -3.94 4.55 12.58
C TYR A 71 -3.98 5.89 13.30
N GLN A 72 -4.83 6.83 12.86
CA GLN A 72 -4.99 8.13 13.51
C GLN A 72 -5.49 8.00 14.96
N LEU A 73 -6.45 7.10 15.20
CA LEU A 73 -6.93 6.81 16.56
C LEU A 73 -5.81 6.25 17.43
N ALA A 74 -5.04 5.29 16.93
CA ALA A 74 -3.91 4.73 17.64
C ALA A 74 -2.86 5.79 18.00
N LEU A 75 -2.55 6.73 17.10
CA LEU A 75 -1.61 7.82 17.42
C LEU A 75 -2.14 8.78 18.48
N THR A 76 -3.45 9.05 18.47
CA THR A 76 -4.10 9.95 19.42
C THR A 76 -3.96 9.44 20.85
N ASP A 77 -4.14 8.14 21.05
CA ASP A 77 -4.08 7.51 22.37
C ASP A 77 -2.64 7.37 22.91
N GLN A 78 -1.62 7.44 22.05
CA GLN A 78 -0.22 7.22 22.43
C GLN A 78 0.44 8.45 23.07
N PRO A 79 1.46 8.26 23.95
CA PRO A 79 2.18 9.39 24.56
C PRO A 79 2.83 10.32 23.53
N TYR A 80 2.82 11.61 23.82
CA TYR A 80 3.56 12.60 23.04
C TYR A 80 5.05 12.63 23.44
N TYR A 81 5.93 12.75 22.45
CA TYR A 81 7.37 12.88 22.66
C TYR A 81 7.96 14.04 21.84
N ALA A 82 8.32 15.13 22.53
CA ALA A 82 8.75 16.38 21.90
C ALA A 82 9.92 16.23 20.89
N PRO A 83 10.96 15.42 21.12
CA PRO A 83 12.04 15.23 20.15
C PRO A 83 11.60 14.61 18.81
N VAL A 84 10.49 13.86 18.80
CA VAL A 84 9.90 13.29 17.57
C VAL A 84 8.97 14.28 16.87
N HIS A 85 8.47 15.29 17.57
CA HIS A 85 7.57 16.28 17.01
C HIS A 85 8.31 17.22 16.06
N GLN A 86 8.28 16.91 14.76
CA GLN A 86 8.94 17.65 13.70
C GLN A 86 7.93 17.98 12.59
N PRO A 87 7.00 18.92 12.83
CA PRO A 87 5.85 19.15 11.95
C PRO A 87 6.24 19.61 10.54
N LEU A 88 7.32 20.38 10.39
CA LEU A 88 7.81 20.80 9.06
C LEU A 88 8.31 19.61 8.23
N LEU A 89 9.14 18.76 8.84
CA LEU A 89 9.61 17.54 8.19
C LEU A 89 8.46 16.57 7.93
N GLY A 90 7.56 16.41 8.91
CA GLY A 90 6.37 15.58 8.78
C GLY A 90 5.47 16.01 7.62
N GLY A 91 5.21 17.31 7.50
CA GLY A 91 4.45 17.89 6.40
C GLY A 91 5.15 17.72 5.04
N ALA A 92 6.47 17.92 4.98
CA ALA A 92 7.23 17.72 3.74
C ALA A 92 7.21 16.25 3.27
N LEU A 93 7.39 15.29 4.19
CA LEU A 93 7.33 13.87 3.89
C LEU A 93 5.93 13.44 3.43
N PHE A 94 4.88 13.93 4.10
CA PHE A 94 3.50 13.66 3.71
C PHE A 94 3.15 14.27 2.34
N GLY A 95 3.63 15.49 2.06
CA GLY A 95 3.44 16.14 0.76
C GLY A 95 4.11 15.36 -0.36
N PHE A 96 5.39 15.00 -0.18
CA PHE A 96 6.13 14.22 -1.18
C PHE A 96 5.57 12.81 -1.34
N GLY A 97 5.23 12.13 -0.25
CA GLY A 97 4.63 10.80 -0.29
C GLY A 97 3.28 10.79 -1.01
N SER A 98 2.45 11.80 -0.76
CA SER A 98 1.17 11.97 -1.46
C SER A 98 1.35 12.26 -2.95
N ILE A 99 2.36 13.04 -3.35
CA ILE A 99 2.71 13.24 -4.76
C ILE A 99 3.05 11.90 -5.42
N LEU A 100 3.90 11.08 -4.80
CA LEU A 100 4.26 9.76 -5.35
C LEU A 100 3.04 8.83 -5.48
N VAL A 101 2.19 8.78 -4.45
CA VAL A 101 0.97 7.95 -4.47
C VAL A 101 0.02 8.41 -5.57
N LEU A 102 -0.38 9.68 -5.57
CA LEU A 102 -1.39 10.20 -6.50
C LEU A 102 -0.91 10.17 -7.95
N SER A 103 0.34 10.54 -8.21
CA SER A 103 0.90 10.48 -9.57
C SER A 103 1.07 9.04 -10.08
N SER A 104 1.39 8.08 -9.20
CA SER A 104 1.43 6.66 -9.58
C SER A 104 0.04 6.12 -9.93
N MET A 105 -0.98 6.46 -9.13
CA MET A 105 -2.38 6.09 -9.41
C MET A 105 -2.88 6.72 -10.71
N TRP A 106 -2.50 7.97 -10.98
CA TRP A 106 -2.81 8.65 -12.23
C TRP A 106 -2.19 7.92 -13.43
N ALA A 107 -0.91 7.56 -13.35
CA ALA A 107 -0.20 6.92 -14.46
C ALA A 107 -0.64 5.47 -14.72
N LEU A 108 -0.99 4.71 -13.67
CA LEU A 108 -1.48 3.33 -13.79
C LEU A 108 -2.98 3.24 -14.09
N GLY A 109 -3.75 4.28 -13.75
CA GLY A 109 -5.20 4.21 -13.70
C GLY A 109 -5.71 3.27 -12.60
N VAL A 110 -7.04 3.12 -12.50
CA VAL A 110 -7.65 2.30 -11.44
C VAL A 110 -7.26 0.83 -11.58
N THR A 111 -7.36 0.26 -12.78
CA THR A 111 -7.07 -1.16 -13.00
C THR A 111 -5.59 -1.48 -12.78
N GLY A 112 -4.67 -0.62 -13.25
CA GLY A 112 -3.24 -0.82 -13.00
C GLY A 112 -2.86 -0.65 -11.52
N THR A 113 -3.55 0.22 -10.79
CA THR A 113 -3.31 0.42 -9.35
C THR A 113 -3.82 -0.75 -8.50
N TYR A 114 -4.98 -1.29 -8.84
CA TYR A 114 -5.70 -2.28 -8.03
C TYR A 114 -5.68 -3.68 -8.63
N LEU A 115 -4.48 -4.12 -9.05
CA LEU A 115 -4.17 -5.52 -9.40
C LEU A 115 -4.97 -6.06 -10.61
N GLY A 116 -5.29 -5.20 -11.58
CA GLY A 116 -6.01 -5.56 -12.79
C GLY A 116 -5.28 -6.57 -13.67
N ASP A 117 -3.96 -6.66 -13.57
CA ASP A 117 -3.14 -7.68 -14.22
C ASP A 117 -3.52 -9.10 -13.78
N TYR A 118 -3.96 -9.29 -12.52
CA TYR A 118 -4.47 -10.57 -12.02
C TYR A 118 -5.84 -10.94 -12.62
N PHE A 119 -6.58 -9.96 -13.15
CA PHE A 119 -7.81 -10.15 -13.93
C PHE A 119 -7.53 -10.32 -15.43
N GLY A 120 -6.27 -10.25 -15.86
CA GLY A 120 -5.90 -10.25 -17.27
C GLY A 120 -6.05 -8.90 -17.96
N ILE A 121 -6.27 -7.82 -17.21
CA ILE A 121 -6.33 -6.45 -17.71
C ILE A 121 -4.89 -5.90 -17.74
N LEU A 122 -4.18 -6.16 -18.82
CA LEU A 122 -2.74 -5.85 -18.94
C LEU A 122 -2.54 -4.52 -19.65
N MET A 123 -1.58 -3.72 -19.16
CA MET A 123 -1.14 -2.50 -19.84
C MET A 123 -0.33 -2.87 -21.08
N ASP A 124 -0.44 -2.11 -22.16
CA ASP A 124 0.32 -2.38 -23.39
C ASP A 124 1.83 -2.29 -23.18
N ALA A 125 2.27 -1.34 -22.35
CA ALA A 125 3.67 -1.11 -22.00
C ALA A 125 3.82 -0.76 -20.51
N PRO A 126 4.97 -1.05 -19.89
CA PRO A 126 5.26 -0.61 -18.54
C PRO A 126 5.35 0.91 -18.47
N VAL A 127 4.88 1.49 -17.36
CA VAL A 127 5.01 2.92 -17.10
C VAL A 127 6.44 3.23 -16.67
N THR A 128 7.16 4.01 -17.47
CA THR A 128 8.56 4.41 -17.19
C THR A 128 8.72 5.87 -16.84
N GLY A 129 7.66 6.68 -16.98
CA GLY A 129 7.65 8.10 -16.65
C GLY A 129 7.52 8.36 -15.14
N PHE A 130 7.37 9.62 -14.75
CA PHE A 130 7.12 9.99 -13.36
C PHE A 130 5.81 9.37 -12.84
N PRO A 131 5.78 8.81 -11.60
CA PRO A 131 6.87 8.72 -10.61
C PRO A 131 7.74 7.46 -10.70
N PHE A 132 7.51 6.57 -11.67
CA PHE A 132 8.22 5.30 -11.83
C PHE A 132 9.69 5.45 -12.28
N ASN A 133 10.07 6.60 -12.85
CA ASN A 133 11.48 6.94 -13.10
C ASN A 133 12.28 7.28 -11.83
N VAL A 134 11.61 7.56 -10.70
CA VAL A 134 12.25 7.88 -9.42
C VAL A 134 12.44 6.63 -8.56
N THR A 135 11.44 5.74 -8.54
CA THR A 135 11.47 4.47 -7.81
C THR A 135 10.54 3.47 -8.49
N GLY A 136 10.85 2.16 -8.42
CA GLY A 136 10.04 1.11 -9.05
C GLY A 136 8.66 0.92 -8.42
N SER A 137 8.48 1.34 -7.17
CA SER A 137 7.25 1.11 -6.39
C SER A 137 6.77 2.40 -5.69
N PRO A 138 6.47 3.47 -6.45
CA PRO A 138 6.26 4.82 -5.91
C PRO A 138 5.09 4.90 -4.94
N MET A 139 4.02 4.13 -5.15
CA MET A 139 2.89 4.06 -4.22
C MET A 139 3.29 3.51 -2.85
N TYR A 140 4.09 2.45 -2.81
CA TYR A 140 4.55 1.81 -1.57
C TYR A 140 5.49 2.72 -0.77
N TRP A 141 6.44 3.36 -1.46
CA TRP A 141 7.32 4.36 -0.85
C TRP A 141 6.53 5.59 -0.38
N GLY A 142 5.67 6.14 -1.22
CA GLY A 142 4.88 7.32 -0.88
C GLY A 142 3.92 7.08 0.28
N SER A 143 3.29 5.91 0.35
CA SER A 143 2.46 5.53 1.50
C SER A 143 3.30 5.41 2.78
N THR A 144 4.49 4.80 2.72
CA THR A 144 5.41 4.74 3.88
C THR A 144 5.79 6.13 4.38
N LEU A 145 6.10 7.04 3.46
CA LEU A 145 6.42 8.44 3.78
C LEU A 145 5.23 9.18 4.40
N ASN A 146 4.01 8.90 3.95
CA ASN A 146 2.80 9.48 4.55
C ASN A 146 2.61 9.02 6.00
N PHE A 147 2.80 7.72 6.29
CA PHE A 147 2.75 7.20 7.66
C PHE A 147 3.80 7.88 8.57
N LEU A 148 5.04 7.97 8.07
CA LEU A 148 6.13 8.65 8.79
C LEU A 148 5.82 10.12 9.00
N GLY A 149 5.32 10.79 7.96
CA GLY A 149 5.00 12.21 7.97
C GLY A 149 3.99 12.53 9.07
N VAL A 150 2.92 11.74 9.17
CA VAL A 150 1.92 11.87 10.25
C VAL A 150 2.53 11.59 11.62
N ALA A 151 3.36 10.56 11.77
CA ALA A 151 4.00 10.23 13.05
C ALA A 151 4.86 11.38 13.59
N LEU A 152 5.66 11.99 12.71
CA LEU A 152 6.50 13.15 13.03
C LEU A 152 5.66 14.40 13.28
N TYR A 153 4.61 14.61 12.49
CA TYR A 153 3.69 15.73 12.66
C TYR A 153 2.98 15.66 14.02
N GLN A 154 2.62 14.48 14.51
CA GLN A 154 1.97 14.31 15.80
C GLN A 154 2.93 14.09 16.98
N GLY A 155 4.23 13.91 16.72
CA GLY A 155 5.22 13.67 17.77
C GLY A 155 5.05 12.32 18.48
N LYS A 156 4.67 11.26 17.75
CA LYS A 156 4.32 9.94 18.31
C LYS A 156 5.35 8.88 17.94
N VAL A 157 6.03 8.32 18.95
CA VAL A 157 7.02 7.24 18.76
C VAL A 157 6.36 5.97 18.21
N ALA A 158 5.17 5.63 18.69
CA ALA A 158 4.40 4.51 18.18
C ALA A 158 4.13 4.61 16.66
N GLY A 159 3.94 5.83 16.13
CA GLY A 159 3.76 6.04 14.70
C GLY A 159 5.01 5.72 13.88
N ILE A 160 6.21 5.95 14.42
CA ILE A 160 7.47 5.54 13.78
C ILE A 160 7.56 4.01 13.73
N LEU A 161 7.19 3.33 14.82
CA LEU A 161 7.17 1.86 14.85
C LEU A 161 6.18 1.27 13.85
N LEU A 162 4.96 1.82 13.78
CA LEU A 162 3.95 1.42 12.81
C LEU A 162 4.39 1.73 11.38
N THR A 163 5.10 2.84 11.16
CA THR A 163 5.73 3.14 9.86
C THR A 163 6.77 2.09 9.47
N ALA A 164 7.62 1.67 10.42
CA ALA A 164 8.59 0.60 10.17
C ALA A 164 7.88 -0.71 9.82
N GLN A 165 6.76 -1.02 10.49
CA GLN A 165 5.91 -2.17 10.15
C GLN A 165 5.35 -2.06 8.72
N VAL A 166 4.81 -0.90 8.33
CA VAL A 166 4.33 -0.62 6.97
C VAL A 166 5.44 -0.90 5.95
N PHE A 167 6.63 -0.34 6.18
CA PHE A 167 7.79 -0.53 5.31
C PHE A 167 8.15 -2.01 5.14
N VAL A 168 8.24 -2.76 6.25
CA VAL A 168 8.59 -4.20 6.22
C VAL A 168 7.53 -5.00 5.45
N LEU A 169 6.25 -4.75 5.71
CA LEU A 169 5.16 -5.44 5.03
C LEU A 169 5.16 -5.16 3.54
N TYR A 170 5.36 -3.90 3.15
CA TYR A 170 5.47 -3.50 1.75
C TYR A 170 6.69 -4.11 1.07
N TRP A 171 7.83 -4.16 1.73
CA TRP A 171 9.02 -4.83 1.22
C TRP A 171 8.78 -6.32 0.96
N PHE A 172 8.11 -7.02 1.88
CA PHE A 172 7.70 -8.41 1.65
C PHE A 172 6.67 -8.55 0.54
N ALA A 173 5.66 -7.67 0.48
CA ALA A 173 4.64 -7.68 -0.55
C ALA A 173 5.28 -7.55 -1.94
N LEU A 174 6.16 -6.58 -2.14
CA LEU A 174 6.90 -6.37 -3.38
C LEU A 174 7.74 -7.59 -3.78
N ARG A 175 8.42 -8.24 -2.81
CA ARG A 175 9.23 -9.43 -3.09
C ARG A 175 8.41 -10.58 -3.67
N TRP A 176 7.12 -10.64 -3.34
CA TRP A 176 6.17 -11.62 -3.88
C TRP A 176 5.46 -11.14 -5.14
N GLU A 177 5.04 -9.87 -5.17
CA GLU A 177 4.24 -9.25 -6.22
C GLU A 177 5.06 -9.05 -7.50
N ASP A 178 6.24 -8.42 -7.41
CA ASP A 178 7.04 -8.04 -8.59
C ASP A 178 7.38 -9.25 -9.49
N PRO A 179 7.87 -10.40 -8.97
CA PRO A 179 8.16 -11.55 -9.82
C PRO A 179 6.89 -12.16 -10.44
N PHE A 180 5.76 -12.06 -9.73
CA PHE A 180 4.50 -12.62 -10.21
C PHE A 180 3.93 -11.77 -11.34
N THR A 181 3.87 -10.46 -11.16
CA THR A 181 3.45 -9.52 -12.21
C THR A 181 4.39 -9.61 -13.42
N ALA A 182 5.71 -9.67 -13.22
CA ALA A 182 6.65 -9.89 -14.32
C ALA A 182 6.35 -11.16 -15.14
N GLU A 183 6.02 -12.27 -14.47
CA GLU A 183 5.66 -13.52 -15.15
C GLU A 183 4.32 -13.44 -15.90
N ILE A 184 3.33 -12.69 -15.38
CA ILE A 184 2.06 -12.44 -16.11
C ILE A 184 2.35 -11.74 -17.45
N TYR A 185 3.16 -10.69 -17.43
CA TYR A 185 3.52 -9.94 -18.64
C TYR A 185 4.40 -10.78 -19.59
N ALA A 186 5.36 -11.54 -19.05
CA ALA A 186 6.18 -12.44 -19.86
C ALA A 186 5.34 -13.54 -20.54
N LYS A 187 4.32 -14.07 -19.85
CA LYS A 187 3.38 -15.03 -20.42
C LYS A 187 2.59 -14.44 -21.58
N ARG A 188 2.05 -13.22 -21.42
CA ARG A 188 1.35 -12.51 -22.50
C ARG A 188 2.24 -12.35 -23.73
N ASP A 189 3.50 -11.96 -23.55
CA ASP A 189 4.40 -11.72 -24.68
C ASP A 189 4.75 -13.01 -25.42
N ARG A 190 4.91 -14.13 -24.71
CA ARG A 190 5.07 -15.47 -25.31
C ARG A 190 3.83 -15.96 -26.06
N GLU A 191 2.63 -15.57 -25.64
CA GLU A 191 1.39 -15.91 -26.33
C GLU A 191 1.23 -15.06 -27.60
N ARG A 192 1.53 -13.76 -27.53
CA ARG A 192 1.53 -12.87 -28.70
C ARG A 192 2.52 -13.31 -29.77
N SER A 193 3.72 -13.74 -29.39
CA SER A 193 4.74 -14.19 -30.34
C SER A 193 4.39 -15.51 -31.06
N LYS A 194 3.48 -16.32 -30.50
CA LYS A 194 3.00 -17.56 -31.14
C LYS A 194 1.87 -17.31 -32.15
N MET A 195 1.22 -16.16 -32.06
CA MET A 195 0.13 -15.74 -32.95
C MET A 195 0.62 -14.93 -34.15
N GLN A 196 1.91 -14.53 -34.14
CA GLN A 196 2.62 -13.87 -35.25
C GLN A 196 3.36 -14.92 -36.07
#